data_AF-A0A6T8FIN9-F1
#
_entry.id   AF-A0A6T8FIN9-F1
#
_cell.length_a   1.000
_cell.length_b   1.000
_cell.length_c   1.000
_cell.angle_alpha   90.00
_cell.angle_beta   90.00
_cell.angle_gamma   90.00
#
_symmetry.space_group_name_H-M   'P 1'
#
loop_
_entity.id
_entity.type
_entity.pdbx_description
1 polymer ?
#
loop_
_entity_poly.entity_id
_entity_poly.type
_entity_poly.pdbx_seq_one_letter_code
_entity_poly.pdbx_strand_id
1 'polypeptide(L)'
;VDSIVEVVNRMLTVSAEKNSRIQKVMVVSVGLSRGAMASMKLALKLSDSSFSSRISKSMLLFDPVPGNSIWTGFPYSCVKCQDLSKTGNILRRVLALYPYEPLPDVAMHAPCFPIYPRNTFVEEEVTLGCHQGAVFGTIPNPQKPYEMASVLSFRRIKDFLDSENVELQFSPDVYQPTLKECINVCQRALKWKQSSNPSDVVLSERRTHDRTGRGRVIVRKASGIDKWLNKHHRNLEDVRIKAQMKKIANNGGKCSSILNDLDPRQRGTGTFQLDLEDGVCGCESII
;
A
#
# COMPACT_ATOMS: atom_id res chain seq x y z
N VAL A 1 14.51 -0.87 -17.47
CA VAL A 1 13.32 -0.12 -17.93
C VAL A 1 13.12 -0.31 -19.42
N ASP A 2 14.11 0.03 -20.24
CA ASP A 2 13.98 0.00 -21.71
C ASP A 2 13.67 -1.38 -22.25
N SER A 3 14.35 -2.41 -21.73
CA SER A 3 14.04 -3.82 -22.07
C SER A 3 12.61 -4.23 -21.69
N ILE A 4 12.03 -3.65 -20.63
CA ILE A 4 10.63 -3.94 -20.24
C ILE A 4 9.67 -3.29 -21.25
N VAL A 5 9.95 -2.05 -21.67
CA VAL A 5 9.16 -1.36 -22.69
C VAL A 5 9.19 -2.13 -24.00
N GLU A 6 10.36 -2.63 -24.40
CA GLU A 6 10.52 -3.46 -25.59
C GLU A 6 9.69 -4.75 -25.51
N VAL A 7 9.74 -5.46 -24.38
CA VAL A 7 8.91 -6.66 -24.16
C VAL A 7 7.42 -6.34 -24.26
N VAL A 8 6.95 -5.27 -23.62
CA VAL A 8 5.54 -4.86 -23.67
C VAL A 8 5.12 -4.52 -25.10
N ASN A 9 5.94 -3.77 -25.83
CA ASN A 9 5.67 -3.43 -27.23
C ASN A 9 5.61 -4.70 -28.09
N ARG A 10 6.55 -5.63 -27.91
CA ARG A 10 6.55 -6.91 -28.65
C ARG A 10 5.30 -7.74 -28.37
N MET A 11 4.84 -7.80 -27.12
CA MET A 11 3.59 -8.48 -26.76
C MET A 11 2.39 -7.86 -27.48
N LEU A 12 2.31 -6.53 -27.55
CA LEU A 12 1.21 -5.79 -28.17
C LEU A 12 1.23 -5.90 -29.70
N THR A 13 2.42 -5.91 -30.32
CA THR A 13 2.62 -6.15 -31.76
C THR A 13 2.18 -7.56 -32.13
N VAL A 14 2.70 -8.60 -31.46
CA VAL A 14 2.33 -10.00 -31.72
C VAL A 14 0.82 -10.21 -31.53
N SER A 15 0.22 -9.55 -30.54
CA SER A 15 -1.22 -9.60 -30.34
C SER A 15 -2.00 -8.97 -31.50
N ALA A 16 -1.55 -7.82 -32.00
CA ALA A 16 -2.19 -7.14 -33.13
C ALA A 16 -2.11 -7.98 -34.42
N GLU A 17 -0.95 -8.55 -34.70
CA GLU A 17 -0.71 -9.38 -35.90
C GLU A 17 -1.54 -10.66 -35.91
N LYS A 18 -1.69 -11.32 -34.76
CA LYS A 18 -2.38 -12.60 -34.64
C LYS A 18 -3.90 -12.48 -34.52
N ASN A 19 -4.48 -11.28 -34.68
CA ASN A 19 -5.89 -10.99 -34.33
C ASN A 19 -6.27 -11.59 -32.96
N SER A 20 -5.33 -11.56 -32.02
CA SER A 20 -5.50 -12.25 -30.74
C SER A 20 -6.44 -11.46 -29.83
N ARG A 21 -7.10 -12.17 -28.91
CA ARG A 21 -8.00 -11.56 -27.90
C ARG A 21 -7.29 -10.65 -26.88
N ILE A 22 -5.97 -10.46 -26.95
CA ILE A 22 -5.25 -9.62 -25.99
C ILE A 22 -5.53 -8.15 -26.32
N GLN A 23 -6.62 -7.62 -25.76
CA GLN A 23 -7.02 -6.23 -26.03
C GLN A 23 -6.14 -5.23 -25.27
N LYS A 24 -5.64 -5.61 -24.08
CA LYS A 24 -4.84 -4.74 -23.20
C LYS A 24 -3.78 -5.52 -22.44
N VAL A 25 -2.66 -4.87 -22.13
CA VAL A 25 -1.59 -5.36 -21.25
C VAL A 25 -1.62 -4.58 -19.94
N MET A 26 -1.58 -5.30 -18.82
CA MET A 26 -1.43 -4.72 -17.49
C MET A 26 0.02 -4.86 -17.03
N VAL A 27 0.63 -3.74 -16.67
CA VAL A 27 2.00 -3.70 -16.12
C VAL A 27 1.91 -3.35 -14.64
N VAL A 28 2.14 -4.33 -13.78
CA VAL A 28 2.22 -4.12 -12.33
C VAL A 28 3.69 -4.07 -11.93
N SER A 29 4.10 -3.04 -11.19
CA SER A 29 5.48 -2.91 -10.72
C SER A 29 5.54 -2.59 -9.23
N VAL A 30 6.39 -3.32 -8.52
CA VAL A 30 6.76 -3.05 -7.13
C VAL A 30 8.20 -2.57 -7.13
N GLY A 31 8.45 -1.38 -6.59
CA GLY A 31 9.78 -0.80 -6.56
C GLY A 31 10.13 -0.29 -5.17
N LEU A 32 11.33 -0.63 -4.70
CA LEU A 32 11.96 -0.08 -3.51
C LEU A 32 13.01 0.94 -3.90
N SER A 33 13.10 2.07 -3.19
CA SER A 33 14.21 3.00 -3.36
C SER A 33 14.34 3.50 -4.81
N ARG A 34 15.51 3.35 -5.44
CA ARG A 34 15.72 3.61 -6.87
C ARG A 34 14.87 2.71 -7.78
N GLY A 35 14.47 1.52 -7.33
CA GLY A 35 13.52 0.66 -8.03
C GLY A 35 12.11 1.28 -8.14
N ALA A 36 11.70 2.06 -7.14
CA ALA A 36 10.46 2.84 -7.22
C ALA A 36 10.58 3.95 -8.27
N MET A 37 11.73 4.63 -8.32
CA MET A 37 12.02 5.62 -9.38
C MET A 37 12.06 4.99 -10.77
N ALA A 38 12.61 3.78 -10.90
CA ALA A 38 12.58 3.03 -12.15
C ALA A 38 11.16 2.67 -12.57
N SER A 39 10.27 2.37 -11.61
CA SER A 39 8.84 2.13 -11.88
C SER A 39 8.14 3.38 -12.41
N MET A 40 8.44 4.56 -11.84
CA MET A 40 7.96 5.85 -12.34
C MET A 40 8.48 6.14 -13.75
N LYS A 41 9.78 5.95 -13.99
CA LYS A 41 10.39 6.09 -15.33
C LYS A 41 9.75 5.15 -16.35
N LEU A 42 9.43 3.92 -15.95
CA LEU A 42 8.72 2.97 -16.79
C LEU A 42 7.32 3.47 -17.15
N ALA A 43 6.60 4.09 -16.22
CA ALA A 43 5.29 4.69 -16.53
C ALA A 43 5.40 5.75 -17.63
N LEU A 44 6.35 6.68 -17.51
CA LEU A 44 6.60 7.71 -18.52
C LEU A 44 6.94 7.12 -19.90
N LYS A 45 7.83 6.11 -19.94
CA LYS A 45 8.17 5.49 -21.23
C LYS A 45 7.00 4.72 -21.85
N LEU A 46 6.14 4.11 -21.05
CA LEU A 46 4.95 3.41 -21.56
C LEU A 46 3.89 4.39 -22.04
N SER A 47 3.76 5.59 -21.45
CA SER A 47 2.83 6.61 -21.94
C SER A 47 3.24 7.19 -23.29
N ASP A 48 4.54 7.24 -23.55
CA ASP A 48 5.09 7.74 -24.82
C ASP A 48 5.05 6.68 -25.94
N SER A 49 4.62 5.46 -25.64
CA SER A 49 4.52 4.37 -26.63
C SER A 49 3.30 4.52 -27.54
N SER A 50 3.41 4.05 -28.78
CA SER A 50 2.30 3.99 -29.74
C SER A 50 1.13 3.12 -29.28
N PHE A 51 1.34 2.26 -28.28
CA PHE A 51 0.32 1.38 -27.72
C PHE A 51 -0.20 1.84 -26.34
N SER A 52 0.01 3.09 -25.95
CA SER A 52 -0.40 3.61 -24.64
C SER A 52 -1.88 3.37 -24.31
N SER A 53 -2.77 3.43 -25.31
CA SER A 53 -4.22 3.13 -25.16
C SER A 53 -4.54 1.67 -24.81
N ARG A 54 -3.59 0.76 -25.05
CA ARG A 54 -3.68 -0.67 -24.76
C ARG A 54 -2.91 -1.06 -23.50
N ILE A 55 -2.33 -0.10 -22.79
CA ILE A 55 -1.53 -0.34 -21.59
C ILE A 55 -2.27 0.22 -20.38
N SER A 56 -2.31 -0.57 -19.31
CA SER A 56 -2.67 -0.11 -17.97
C SER A 56 -1.53 -0.39 -17.02
N LYS A 57 -1.32 0.48 -16.03
CA LYS A 57 -0.20 0.40 -15.10
C LYS A 57 -0.66 0.64 -13.67
N SER A 58 -0.18 -0.23 -12.80
CA SER A 58 -0.31 -0.10 -11.35
C SER A 58 1.08 -0.15 -10.74
N MET A 59 1.32 0.67 -9.71
CA MET A 59 2.63 0.74 -9.06
C MET A 59 2.52 0.72 -7.54
N LEU A 60 3.38 -0.07 -6.90
CA LEU A 60 3.72 0.08 -5.50
C LEU A 60 5.10 0.72 -5.41
N LEU A 61 5.16 1.90 -4.79
CA LEU A 61 6.35 2.73 -4.66
C LEU A 61 6.76 2.75 -3.20
N PHE A 62 7.77 1.95 -2.86
CA PHE A 62 8.29 1.87 -1.51
C PHE A 62 9.50 2.79 -1.36
N ASP A 63 9.32 3.84 -0.58
CA ASP A 63 10.31 4.88 -0.26
C ASP A 63 11.08 5.37 -1.50
N PRO A 64 10.41 6.02 -2.47
CA PRO A 64 11.01 6.35 -3.75
C PRO A 64 12.09 7.42 -3.62
N VAL A 65 13.36 7.01 -3.62
CA VAL A 65 14.50 7.94 -3.49
C VAL A 65 15.21 8.12 -4.83
N PRO A 66 15.54 9.37 -5.22
CA PRO A 66 16.18 9.64 -6.51
C PRO A 66 17.69 9.32 -6.48
N GLY A 67 18.29 9.21 -5.29
CA GLY A 67 19.71 8.91 -5.11
C GLY A 67 20.65 10.09 -5.35
N ASN A 68 20.16 11.32 -5.29
CA ASN A 68 20.99 12.52 -5.50
C ASN A 68 21.58 13.04 -4.19
N SER A 69 22.89 13.29 -4.20
CA SER A 69 23.47 14.24 -3.26
C SER A 69 23.00 15.65 -3.63
N ILE A 70 22.53 16.41 -2.64
CA ILE A 70 22.32 17.86 -2.80
C ILE A 70 23.66 18.55 -3.10
N TRP A 71 24.77 17.94 -2.67
CA TRP A 71 26.09 18.58 -2.62
C TRP A 71 27.04 18.19 -3.75
N THR A 72 26.82 17.07 -4.46
CA THR A 72 27.83 16.53 -5.40
C THR A 72 27.43 16.52 -6.88
N GLY A 73 26.36 17.22 -7.28
CA GLY A 73 26.08 17.49 -8.70
C GLY A 73 25.92 16.25 -9.61
N PHE A 74 25.67 15.06 -9.05
CA PHE A 74 25.62 13.82 -9.84
C PHE A 74 24.43 13.83 -10.83
N PRO A 75 24.67 13.65 -12.15
CA PRO A 75 23.69 13.94 -13.20
C PRO A 75 22.64 12.83 -13.45
N TYR A 76 22.61 11.76 -12.67
CA TYR A 76 21.66 10.65 -12.85
C TYR A 76 20.29 10.88 -12.21
N SER A 77 19.83 12.13 -12.15
CA SER A 77 18.61 12.46 -11.40
C SER A 77 17.38 11.78 -12.02
N CYS A 78 16.88 10.73 -11.36
CA CYS A 78 15.53 10.26 -11.59
C CYS A 78 14.48 11.25 -11.09
N VAL A 79 14.88 12.41 -10.56
CA VAL A 79 14.01 13.52 -10.14
C VAL A 79 13.05 13.92 -11.27
N LYS A 80 13.48 13.89 -12.53
CA LYS A 80 12.60 14.17 -13.69
C LYS A 80 11.45 13.16 -13.82
N CYS A 81 11.55 11.99 -13.19
CA CYS A 81 10.50 10.96 -13.21
C CYS A 81 9.43 11.17 -12.14
N GLN A 82 9.56 12.18 -11.28
CA GLN A 82 8.57 12.50 -10.24
C GLN A 82 7.27 13.06 -10.82
N ASP A 83 7.35 13.77 -11.95
CA ASP A 83 6.16 14.29 -12.63
C ASP A 83 5.55 13.22 -13.53
N LEU A 84 4.52 12.53 -13.02
CA LEU A 84 3.75 11.53 -13.77
C LEU A 84 2.47 12.12 -14.35
N SER A 85 2.22 13.43 -14.22
CA SER A 85 0.97 14.07 -14.68
C SER A 85 0.70 13.85 -16.17
N LYS A 86 1.76 13.66 -16.96
CA LYS A 86 1.70 13.42 -18.41
C LYS A 86 1.52 11.95 -18.80
N THR A 87 1.44 11.03 -17.85
CA THR A 87 1.24 9.60 -18.17
C THR A 87 -0.17 9.28 -18.70
N GLY A 88 -1.09 10.26 -18.67
CA GLY A 88 -2.44 10.12 -19.20
C GLY A 88 -3.22 9.01 -18.48
N ASN A 89 -4.01 8.24 -19.24
CA ASN A 89 -4.91 7.23 -18.67
C ASN A 89 -4.24 5.89 -18.38
N ILE A 90 -2.95 5.73 -18.66
CA ILE A 90 -2.29 4.44 -18.42
C ILE A 90 -2.14 4.18 -16.92
N LEU A 91 -1.92 5.22 -16.11
CA LEU A 91 -1.62 5.07 -14.70
C LEU A 91 -2.91 4.97 -13.90
N ARG A 92 -3.32 3.72 -13.63
CA ARG A 92 -4.59 3.40 -12.98
C ARG A 92 -4.51 3.56 -11.46
N ARG A 93 -3.44 3.04 -10.87
CA ARG A 93 -3.32 2.92 -9.41
C ARG A 93 -1.89 3.08 -8.92
N VAL A 94 -1.73 3.83 -7.83
CA VAL A 94 -0.46 3.96 -7.12
C VAL A 94 -0.67 3.76 -5.63
N LEU A 95 0.13 2.88 -5.04
CA LEU A 95 0.34 2.79 -3.60
C LEU A 95 1.76 3.28 -3.28
N ALA A 96 1.91 4.41 -2.60
CA ALA A 96 3.20 4.93 -2.16
C ALA A 96 3.36 4.77 -0.64
N LEU A 97 4.43 4.11 -0.21
CA LEU A 97 4.73 3.83 1.20
C LEU A 97 6.02 4.53 1.62
N TYR A 98 6.01 5.23 2.75
CA TYR A 98 7.07 6.18 3.11
C TYR A 98 7.65 6.01 4.53
N PRO A 99 8.48 4.98 4.84
CA PRO A 99 9.18 4.78 6.13
C PRO A 99 8.34 5.07 7.39
N TYR A 100 8.90 5.19 8.58
CA TYR A 100 8.54 6.33 9.45
C TYR A 100 9.79 7.01 9.95
N GLU A 101 10.87 6.25 10.07
CA GLU A 101 12.23 6.71 10.36
C GLU A 101 12.79 7.27 9.04
N PRO A 102 12.81 8.60 8.84
CA PRO A 102 13.60 9.17 7.77
C PRO A 102 15.07 8.78 7.95
N LEU A 103 15.72 8.46 6.84
CA LEU A 103 17.18 8.57 6.83
C LEU A 103 17.55 10.06 6.97
N PRO A 104 18.67 10.38 7.64
CA PRO A 104 19.13 11.77 7.76
C PRO A 104 19.16 12.47 6.39
N ASP A 105 18.78 13.74 6.33
CA ASP A 105 18.67 14.49 5.05
C ASP A 105 19.99 14.54 4.25
N VAL A 106 21.13 14.45 4.95
CA VAL A 106 22.47 14.36 4.37
C VAL A 106 22.73 13.05 3.63
N ALA A 107 21.92 12.01 3.88
CA ALA A 107 22.13 10.69 3.33
C ALA A 107 21.71 10.55 1.87
N MET A 108 21.20 11.57 1.16
CA MET A 108 20.78 11.46 -0.26
C MET A 108 19.50 10.61 -0.47
N HIS A 109 18.79 10.30 0.61
CA HIS A 109 17.64 9.40 0.64
C HIS A 109 16.31 10.14 0.93
N ALA A 110 16.21 11.42 0.60
CA ALA A 110 14.92 12.10 0.70
C ALA A 110 13.94 11.47 -0.31
N PRO A 111 12.82 10.88 0.14
CA PRO A 111 11.83 10.32 -0.77
C PRO A 111 11.22 11.42 -1.63
N CYS A 112 10.82 11.03 -2.83
CA CYS A 112 10.13 11.86 -3.77
C CYS A 112 8.62 11.78 -3.55
N PHE A 113 7.93 12.89 -3.73
CA PHE A 113 6.48 12.94 -3.80
C PHE A 113 6.05 13.11 -5.25
N PRO A 114 5.57 12.04 -5.92
CA PRO A 114 5.23 12.13 -7.31
C PRO A 114 3.98 12.99 -7.54
N ILE A 115 3.88 13.51 -8.75
CA ILE A 115 2.72 14.22 -9.26
C ILE A 115 1.94 13.23 -10.10
N TYR A 116 0.71 12.92 -9.73
CA TYR A 116 -0.09 11.93 -10.43
C TYR A 116 -1.10 12.60 -11.39
N PRO A 117 -1.50 11.92 -12.48
CA PRO A 117 -2.69 12.28 -13.25
C PRO A 117 -3.94 12.31 -12.35
N ARG A 118 -4.92 13.16 -12.71
CA ARG A 118 -6.15 13.35 -11.90
C ARG A 118 -7.00 12.10 -11.75
N ASN A 119 -6.93 11.18 -12.71
CA ASN A 119 -7.72 9.96 -12.77
C ASN A 119 -7.01 8.73 -12.17
N THR A 120 -5.81 8.90 -11.61
CA THR A 120 -5.11 7.83 -10.93
C THR A 120 -5.69 7.62 -9.53
N PHE A 121 -6.00 6.37 -9.17
CA PHE A 121 -6.29 6.03 -7.79
C PHE A 121 -4.99 6.03 -6.98
N VAL A 122 -4.82 7.02 -6.10
CA VAL A 122 -3.60 7.19 -5.32
C VAL A 122 -3.87 6.92 -3.86
N GLU A 123 -3.06 6.06 -3.26
CA GLU A 123 -2.97 5.85 -1.83
C GLU A 123 -1.53 6.12 -1.39
N GLU A 124 -1.35 7.05 -0.45
CA GLU A 124 -0.04 7.33 0.12
C GLU A 124 -0.09 7.20 1.64
N GLU A 125 0.90 6.53 2.21
CA GLU A 125 0.87 6.18 3.62
C GLU A 125 2.28 6.11 4.24
N VAL A 126 2.37 6.47 5.52
CA VAL A 126 3.56 6.22 6.36
C VAL A 126 3.45 4.81 6.95
N THR A 127 4.47 3.99 6.75
CA THR A 127 4.55 2.61 7.25
C THR A 127 5.52 2.51 8.44
N LEU A 128 5.71 1.35 9.06
CA LEU A 128 6.73 1.20 10.10
C LEU A 128 8.13 1.02 9.51
N GLY A 129 9.15 1.23 10.35
CA GLY A 129 10.55 0.97 10.04
C GLY A 129 11.29 2.11 9.34
N CYS A 130 12.44 1.75 8.79
CA CYS A 130 13.34 2.60 8.02
C CYS A 130 13.45 2.11 6.57
N HIS A 131 14.18 2.85 5.73
CA HIS A 131 14.39 2.59 4.31
C HIS A 131 14.70 1.12 3.97
N GLN A 132 15.65 0.50 4.69
CA GLN A 132 16.09 -0.87 4.45
C GLN A 132 15.36 -1.90 5.33
N GLY A 133 15.07 -1.53 6.59
CA GLY A 133 14.49 -2.46 7.56
C GLY A 133 13.06 -2.88 7.24
N ALA A 134 12.31 -2.05 6.51
CA ALA A 134 10.92 -2.33 6.22
C ALA A 134 10.70 -3.40 5.13
N VAL A 135 11.75 -3.92 4.48
CA VAL A 135 11.63 -5.02 3.50
C VAL A 135 12.73 -6.08 3.68
N PHE A 136 13.29 -6.19 4.89
CA PHE A 136 14.45 -7.04 5.18
C PHE A 136 14.14 -8.54 5.14
N GLY A 137 12.90 -8.94 5.37
CA GLY A 137 12.45 -10.33 5.40
C GLY A 137 11.32 -10.58 6.41
N THR A 138 10.49 -11.57 6.15
CA THR A 138 9.37 -11.94 7.02
C THR A 138 9.76 -13.07 7.95
N ILE A 139 9.41 -12.94 9.24
CA ILE A 139 9.66 -13.98 10.25
C ILE A 139 8.41 -14.18 11.12
N PRO A 140 8.19 -15.40 11.65
CA PRO A 140 7.15 -15.64 12.63
C PRO A 140 7.45 -14.90 13.93
N ASN A 141 6.41 -14.38 14.59
CA ASN A 141 6.50 -13.71 15.89
C ASN A 141 7.59 -12.62 15.97
N PRO A 142 7.57 -11.60 15.09
CA PRO A 142 8.63 -10.58 15.05
C PRO A 142 8.68 -9.82 16.38
N GLN A 143 9.88 -9.65 16.96
CA GLN A 143 10.07 -9.02 18.27
C GLN A 143 10.71 -7.64 18.15
N LYS A 144 11.52 -7.41 17.11
CA LYS A 144 12.23 -6.15 16.91
C LYS A 144 11.45 -5.21 15.98
N PRO A 145 11.66 -3.87 16.08
CA PRO A 145 10.92 -2.91 15.27
C PRO A 145 11.05 -3.11 13.76
N TYR A 146 12.26 -3.44 13.28
CA TYR A 146 12.47 -3.69 11.85
C TYR A 146 11.79 -4.98 11.36
N GLU A 147 11.71 -6.02 12.20
CA GLU A 147 11.01 -7.26 11.88
C GLU A 147 9.50 -7.02 11.77
N MET A 148 8.94 -6.25 12.71
CA MET A 148 7.54 -5.81 12.67
C MET A 148 7.24 -4.99 11.41
N ALA A 149 8.12 -4.04 11.07
CA ALA A 149 7.99 -3.22 9.87
C ALA A 149 8.02 -4.06 8.58
N SER A 150 8.91 -5.04 8.54
CA SER A 150 9.04 -5.95 7.40
C SER A 150 7.81 -6.83 7.21
N VAL A 151 7.24 -7.37 8.30
CA VAL A 151 5.98 -8.14 8.25
C VAL A 151 4.81 -7.32 7.70
N LEU A 152 4.65 -6.07 8.17
CA LEU A 152 3.57 -5.20 7.66
C LEU A 152 3.78 -4.79 6.20
N SER A 153 5.01 -4.49 5.81
CA SER A 153 5.32 -4.10 4.43
C SER A 153 5.15 -5.26 3.45
N PHE A 154 5.55 -6.47 3.85
CA PHE A 154 5.25 -7.68 3.08
C PHE A 154 3.75 -7.85 2.87
N ARG A 155 2.96 -7.72 3.95
CA ARG A 155 1.50 -7.81 3.87
C ARG A 155 0.94 -6.78 2.90
N ARG A 156 1.45 -5.55 2.94
CA ARG A 156 1.07 -4.48 2.01
C ARG A 156 1.39 -4.80 0.56
N ILE A 157 2.57 -5.34 0.28
CA ILE A 157 2.97 -5.76 -1.06
C ILE A 157 2.06 -6.88 -1.56
N LYS A 158 1.80 -7.89 -0.71
CA LYS A 158 0.92 -8.99 -1.05
C LYS A 158 -0.51 -8.51 -1.33
N ASP A 159 -1.12 -7.75 -0.43
CA ASP A 159 -2.50 -7.25 -0.60
C ASP A 159 -2.61 -6.38 -1.86
N PHE A 160 -1.58 -5.58 -2.17
CA PHE A 160 -1.53 -4.81 -3.41
C PHE A 160 -1.52 -5.72 -4.64
N LEU A 161 -0.65 -6.72 -4.68
CA LEU A 161 -0.52 -7.64 -5.82
C LEU A 161 -1.77 -8.50 -6.00
N ASP A 162 -2.33 -9.03 -4.91
CA ASP A 162 -3.60 -9.76 -4.92
C ASP A 162 -4.73 -8.89 -5.53
N SER A 163 -4.81 -7.61 -5.15
CA SER A 163 -5.81 -6.68 -5.70
C SER A 163 -5.60 -6.29 -7.17
N GLU A 164 -4.43 -6.60 -7.72
CA GLU A 164 -4.12 -6.46 -9.15
C GLU A 164 -4.21 -7.81 -9.89
N ASN A 165 -4.71 -8.87 -9.24
CA ASN A 165 -4.76 -10.24 -9.74
C ASN A 165 -3.38 -10.79 -10.12
N VAL A 166 -2.33 -10.36 -9.41
CA VAL A 166 -0.97 -10.89 -9.57
C VAL A 166 -0.73 -11.91 -8.46
N GLU A 167 -0.78 -13.19 -8.84
CA GLU A 167 -0.47 -14.29 -7.92
C GLU A 167 1.05 -14.37 -7.68
N LEU A 168 1.44 -14.24 -6.41
CA LEU A 168 2.82 -14.45 -6.01
C LEU A 168 3.06 -15.93 -5.71
N GLN A 169 4.02 -16.51 -6.42
CA GLN A 169 4.59 -17.81 -6.07
C GLN A 169 5.74 -17.59 -5.10
N PHE A 170 5.61 -18.12 -3.89
CA PHE A 170 6.62 -18.01 -2.85
C PHE A 170 7.42 -19.30 -2.77
N SER A 171 8.73 -19.18 -2.52
CA SER A 171 9.52 -20.32 -2.09
C SER A 171 8.95 -20.88 -0.77
N PRO A 172 9.01 -22.21 -0.54
CA PRO A 172 8.48 -22.83 0.68
C PRO A 172 9.01 -22.21 1.98
N ASP A 173 10.25 -21.70 1.95
CA ASP A 173 10.93 -21.13 3.13
C ASP A 173 10.54 -19.68 3.43
N VAL A 174 9.76 -19.03 2.56
CA VAL A 174 9.31 -17.65 2.78
C VAL A 174 8.08 -17.66 3.67
N TYR A 175 8.26 -17.24 4.92
CA TYR A 175 7.16 -17.10 5.86
C TYR A 175 6.18 -16.02 5.42
N GLN A 176 4.89 -16.35 5.39
CA GLN A 176 3.82 -15.44 5.00
C GLN A 176 2.96 -15.09 6.21
N PRO A 177 3.03 -13.85 6.73
CA PRO A 177 2.25 -13.45 7.89
C PRO A 177 0.74 -13.44 7.58
N THR A 178 -0.02 -14.08 8.46
CA THR A 178 -1.48 -14.09 8.41
C THR A 178 -2.06 -12.72 8.74
N LEU A 179 -3.35 -12.52 8.42
CA LEU A 179 -4.09 -11.32 8.79
C LEU A 179 -4.04 -11.07 10.31
N LYS A 180 -4.22 -12.12 11.11
CA LYS A 180 -4.21 -12.04 12.58
C LYS A 180 -2.84 -11.60 13.10
N GLU A 181 -1.76 -12.14 12.56
CA GLU A 181 -0.40 -11.77 12.96
C GLU A 181 -0.09 -10.31 12.59
N CYS A 182 -0.53 -9.84 11.42
CA CYS A 182 -0.37 -8.44 11.02
C CYS A 182 -1.12 -7.49 11.98
N ILE A 183 -2.35 -7.82 12.37
CA ILE A 183 -3.11 -7.05 13.37
C ILE A 183 -2.38 -7.03 14.72
N ASN A 184 -1.89 -8.18 15.18
CA ASN A 184 -1.12 -8.26 16.43
C ASN A 184 0.18 -7.43 16.37
N VAL A 185 0.86 -7.41 15.23
CA VAL A 185 2.03 -6.54 15.00
C VAL A 185 1.62 -5.07 15.12
N CYS A 186 0.51 -4.67 14.50
CA CYS A 186 0.00 -3.31 14.60
C CYS A 186 -0.30 -2.90 16.06
N GLN A 187 -0.96 -3.77 16.82
CA GLN A 187 -1.29 -3.53 18.23
C GLN A 187 -0.03 -3.42 19.11
N ARG A 188 0.98 -4.26 18.88
CA ARG A 188 2.27 -4.18 19.60
C ARG A 188 3.02 -2.90 19.27
N ALA A 189 3.03 -2.48 18.01
CA ALA A 189 3.66 -1.23 17.61
C ALA A 189 2.96 0.02 18.17
N LEU A 190 1.65 -0.04 18.46
CA LEU A 190 0.97 1.02 19.23
C LEU A 190 1.48 1.10 20.67
N LYS A 191 1.66 -0.05 21.33
CA LYS A 191 2.14 -0.12 22.73
C LYS A 191 3.61 0.26 22.86
N TRP A 192 4.45 -0.13 21.91
CA TRP A 192 5.89 0.20 21.91
C TRP A 192 6.13 1.71 22.02
N LYS A 193 5.34 2.53 21.33
CA LYS A 193 5.47 3.99 21.41
C LYS A 193 4.90 4.61 22.69
N GLN A 194 4.06 3.90 23.44
CA GLN A 194 3.52 4.41 24.72
C GLN A 194 4.52 4.24 25.88
N SER A 195 5.48 3.31 25.76
CA SER A 195 6.53 3.09 26.77
C SER A 195 7.70 4.09 26.71
N SER A 196 7.77 4.91 25.66
CA SER A 196 8.70 6.04 25.55
C SER A 196 7.89 7.31 25.83
N ASN A 197 8.05 7.92 27.01
CA ASN A 197 7.49 9.19 27.49
C ASN A 197 6.16 9.69 26.83
N PRO A 198 5.02 9.79 27.55
CA PRO A 198 3.71 10.16 26.99
C PRO A 198 3.64 11.50 26.23
N SER A 199 4.60 12.40 26.44
CA SER A 199 4.78 13.65 25.69
C SER A 199 5.38 13.45 24.28
N ASP A 200 5.99 12.30 24.00
CA ASP A 200 6.61 11.96 22.71
C ASP A 200 5.58 11.40 21.73
N VAL A 201 4.45 12.09 21.57
CA VAL A 201 3.55 11.88 20.43
C VAL A 201 4.28 12.34 19.17
N VAL A 202 5.20 11.51 18.69
CA VAL A 202 5.93 11.76 17.44
C VAL A 202 4.95 11.53 16.31
N LEU A 203 4.28 12.60 15.90
CA LEU A 203 3.70 12.73 14.57
C LEU A 203 4.86 12.50 13.59
N SER A 204 4.84 11.35 12.91
CA SER A 204 5.80 11.10 11.83
C SER A 204 5.29 11.85 10.62
N GLU A 205 5.78 13.07 10.46
CA GLU A 205 5.52 13.94 9.32
C GLU A 205 6.69 13.91 8.34
N ARG A 206 6.40 13.93 7.05
CA ARG A 206 7.41 13.89 5.98
C ARG A 206 7.68 15.26 5.35
N ARG A 207 7.40 16.36 6.07
CA ARG A 207 7.51 17.73 5.54
C ARG A 207 8.93 18.06 5.05
N THR A 208 9.98 17.60 5.73
CA THR A 208 11.39 17.84 5.36
C THR A 208 11.78 17.23 4.02
N HIS A 209 11.03 16.21 3.55
CA HIS A 209 11.27 15.56 2.27
C HIS A 209 10.40 16.12 1.14
N ASP A 210 9.44 17.02 1.44
CA ASP A 210 8.66 17.68 0.40
C ASP A 210 9.44 18.85 -0.22
N ARG A 211 10.41 18.50 -1.07
CA ARG A 211 11.17 19.47 -1.87
C ARG A 211 10.41 20.01 -3.06
N THR A 212 9.15 19.60 -3.26
CA THR A 212 8.32 20.12 -4.35
C THR A 212 7.72 21.49 -4.01
N GLY A 213 7.89 21.96 -2.77
CA GLY A 213 7.35 23.25 -2.29
C GLY A 213 5.83 23.23 -2.13
N ARG A 214 5.21 22.04 -2.09
CA ARG A 214 3.75 21.88 -2.06
C ARG A 214 3.17 21.82 -0.66
N GLY A 215 4.02 21.78 0.37
CA GLY A 215 3.60 21.63 1.75
C GLY A 215 2.88 20.32 2.03
N ARG A 216 3.13 19.27 1.24
CA ARG A 216 2.52 17.95 1.42
C ARG A 216 3.01 17.34 2.73
N VAL A 217 2.06 17.02 3.58
CA VAL A 217 2.31 16.31 4.83
C VAL A 217 1.61 14.97 4.76
N ILE A 218 2.39 13.89 4.74
CA ILE A 218 1.86 12.53 4.91
C ILE A 218 2.07 12.17 6.37
N VAL A 219 0.96 11.95 7.08
CA VAL A 219 0.96 11.69 8.51
C VAL A 219 0.59 10.23 8.74
N ARG A 220 1.35 9.57 9.60
CA ARG A 220 1.05 8.20 10.06
C ARG A 220 -0.25 8.14 10.86
N LYS A 221 -0.42 9.09 11.78
CA LYS A 221 -1.53 9.17 12.73
C LYS A 221 -2.16 10.57 12.66
N ALA A 222 -3.38 10.69 12.16
CA ALA A 222 -4.03 12.00 11.98
C ALA A 222 -4.28 12.74 13.31
N SER A 223 -4.39 12.00 14.43
CA SER A 223 -4.46 12.55 15.78
C SER A 223 -3.83 11.62 16.81
N GLY A 224 -3.29 12.17 17.91
CA GLY A 224 -2.77 11.37 19.03
C GLY A 224 -3.78 10.39 19.65
N ILE A 225 -5.07 10.59 19.38
CA ILE A 225 -6.21 9.87 19.96
C ILE A 225 -6.64 8.66 19.09
N ASP A 226 -6.18 8.57 17.84
CA ASP A 226 -6.59 7.48 16.96
C ASP A 226 -6.18 6.10 17.54
N LYS A 227 -7.10 5.13 17.47
CA LYS A 227 -6.84 3.75 17.91
C LYS A 227 -6.02 2.96 16.89
N TRP A 228 -5.89 3.48 15.67
CA TRP A 228 -5.17 2.84 14.59
C TRP A 228 -3.76 3.40 14.42
N LEU A 229 -2.88 2.60 13.82
CA LEU A 229 -1.53 3.04 13.48
C LEU A 229 -1.54 3.95 12.26
N ASN A 230 -2.33 3.56 11.26
CA ASN A 230 -2.52 4.19 9.96
C ASN A 230 -3.78 3.59 9.31
N LYS A 231 -4.09 3.98 8.07
CA LYS A 231 -5.26 3.49 7.32
C LYS A 231 -5.15 1.99 7.05
N HIS A 232 -3.95 1.45 6.80
CA HIS A 232 -3.76 0.02 6.63
C HIS A 232 -4.15 -0.80 7.87
N HIS A 233 -3.76 -0.37 9.07
CA HIS A 233 -4.19 -1.04 10.31
C HIS A 233 -5.73 -1.09 10.41
N ARG A 234 -6.42 0.03 10.13
CA ARG A 234 -7.89 0.06 10.10
C ARG A 234 -8.46 -0.93 9.08
N ASN A 235 -7.92 -0.95 7.87
CA ASN A 235 -8.38 -1.84 6.81
C ASN A 235 -8.20 -3.33 7.18
N LEU A 236 -7.09 -3.71 7.83
CA LEU A 236 -6.88 -5.09 8.29
C LEU A 236 -7.96 -5.52 9.28
N GLU A 237 -8.32 -4.64 10.21
CA GLU A 237 -9.38 -4.89 11.19
C GLU A 237 -10.76 -4.96 10.55
N ASP A 238 -11.06 -4.07 9.59
CA ASP A 238 -12.33 -4.11 8.84
C ASP A 238 -12.47 -5.44 8.07
N VAL A 239 -11.38 -5.94 7.47
CA VAL A 239 -11.38 -7.26 6.81
C VAL A 239 -11.63 -8.39 7.81
N ARG A 240 -11.01 -8.34 9.00
CA ARG A 240 -11.23 -9.33 10.07
C ARG A 240 -12.69 -9.34 10.51
N ILE A 241 -13.28 -8.17 10.76
CA ILE A 241 -14.68 -8.03 11.19
C ILE A 241 -15.62 -8.57 10.12
N LYS A 242 -15.44 -8.18 8.85
CA LYS A 242 -16.25 -8.69 7.74
C LYS A 242 -16.18 -10.21 7.61
N ALA A 243 -14.99 -10.80 7.76
CA ALA A 243 -14.82 -12.24 7.73
C ALA A 243 -15.54 -12.96 8.89
N GLN A 244 -15.54 -12.35 10.09
CA GLN A 244 -16.29 -12.87 11.24
C GLN A 244 -17.81 -12.78 11.01
N MET A 245 -18.32 -11.64 10.52
CA MET A 245 -19.74 -11.47 10.23
C MET A 245 -20.24 -12.46 9.17
N LYS A 246 -19.46 -12.70 8.11
CA LYS A 246 -19.79 -13.72 7.10
C LYS A 246 -19.88 -15.13 7.69
N LYS A 247 -19.00 -15.48 8.63
CA LYS A 247 -19.07 -16.78 9.34
C LYS A 247 -20.32 -16.91 10.21
N ILE A 248 -20.72 -15.83 10.91
CA ILE A 248 -21.93 -15.82 11.73
C ILE A 248 -23.19 -15.98 10.87
N ALA A 249 -23.26 -15.25 9.76
CA ALA A 249 -24.36 -15.35 8.80
C ALA A 249 -24.49 -16.77 8.24
N ASN A 250 -23.37 -17.39 7.85
CA ASN A 250 -23.35 -18.75 7.32
C ASN A 250 -23.71 -19.83 8.36
N ASN A 251 -23.55 -19.54 9.67
CA ASN A 251 -23.87 -20.45 10.76
C ASN A 251 -25.27 -20.22 11.35
N GLY A 252 -26.17 -19.52 10.63
CA GLY A 252 -27.56 -19.33 11.04
C GLY A 252 -27.73 -18.45 12.29
N GLY A 253 -26.87 -17.46 12.51
CA GLY A 253 -27.04 -16.44 13.56
C GLY A 253 -26.80 -16.93 15.00
N LYS A 254 -26.51 -18.21 15.23
CA LYS A 254 -26.18 -18.73 16.57
C LYS A 254 -24.71 -18.48 16.92
N CYS A 255 -24.38 -17.26 17.32
CA CYS A 255 -23.07 -16.96 17.91
C CYS A 255 -23.13 -15.82 18.94
N SER A 256 -23.74 -16.09 20.10
CA SER A 256 -23.74 -15.18 21.26
C SER A 256 -22.33 -14.94 21.82
N SER A 257 -21.36 -15.84 21.57
CA SER A 257 -19.98 -15.71 22.05
C SER A 257 -19.09 -14.80 21.21
N ILE A 258 -19.39 -14.56 19.92
CA ILE A 258 -18.53 -13.78 19.01
C ILE A 258 -18.84 -12.26 19.09
N LEU A 259 -20.08 -11.89 19.41
CA LEU A 259 -20.46 -10.48 19.64
C LEU A 259 -19.72 -9.86 20.85
N ASN A 260 -19.24 -10.68 21.77
CA ASN A 260 -18.48 -10.24 22.94
C ASN A 260 -17.04 -9.78 22.62
N ASP A 261 -16.48 -10.18 21.47
CA ASP A 261 -15.16 -9.74 21.00
C ASP A 261 -15.20 -8.43 20.19
N LEU A 262 -16.40 -7.91 19.88
CA LEU A 262 -16.58 -6.60 19.26
C LEU A 262 -16.62 -5.50 20.34
N ASP A 263 -15.79 -4.48 20.16
CA ASP A 263 -15.72 -3.28 21.02
C ASP A 263 -17.15 -2.75 21.29
N PRO A 264 -17.58 -2.59 22.56
CA PRO A 264 -18.92 -2.12 22.91
C PRO A 264 -19.31 -0.80 22.23
N ARG A 265 -18.33 0.03 21.84
CA ARG A 265 -18.57 1.30 21.12
C ARG A 265 -18.97 1.12 19.65
N GLN A 266 -18.83 -0.07 19.08
CA GLN A 266 -19.34 -0.41 17.75
C GLN A 266 -20.75 -1.02 17.79
N ARG A 267 -21.35 -1.18 18.97
CA ARG A 267 -22.72 -1.71 19.15
C ARG A 267 -23.82 -0.64 19.02
N GLY A 268 -23.46 0.60 18.67
CA GLY A 268 -24.39 1.75 18.62
C GLY A 268 -25.20 1.87 17.32
N THR A 269 -26.51 1.63 17.42
CA THR A 269 -27.67 2.28 16.75
C THR A 269 -27.66 2.59 15.24
N GLY A 270 -26.79 1.98 14.45
CA GLY A 270 -26.93 1.98 12.99
C GLY A 270 -27.76 0.79 12.53
N THR A 271 -28.99 1.00 12.08
CA THR A 271 -29.67 0.07 11.16
C THR A 271 -28.82 -0.03 9.89
N PHE A 272 -27.97 -1.05 9.81
CA PHE A 272 -27.28 -1.41 8.58
C PHE A 272 -28.26 -2.22 7.72
N GLN A 273 -28.91 -1.53 6.80
CA GLN A 273 -29.66 -2.16 5.72
C GLN A 273 -28.65 -2.81 4.78
N LEU A 274 -28.53 -4.13 4.87
CA LEU A 274 -27.89 -4.94 3.85
C LEU A 274 -28.88 -5.00 2.69
N ASP A 275 -28.60 -4.29 1.60
CA ASP A 275 -29.23 -4.57 0.30
C ASP A 275 -28.73 -5.94 -0.17
N LEU A 276 -29.40 -6.97 0.31
CA LEU A 276 -29.36 -8.30 -0.29
C LEU A 276 -30.41 -8.28 -1.40
N GLU A 277 -29.95 -8.17 -2.65
CA GLU A 277 -30.76 -8.59 -3.77
C GLU A 277 -31.13 -10.07 -3.58
N ASP A 278 -32.43 -10.32 -3.70
CA ASP A 278 -33.15 -11.59 -3.69
C ASP A 278 -33.36 -12.31 -2.34
N GLY A 279 -34.61 -12.21 -1.84
CA GLY A 279 -35.33 -13.36 -1.28
C GLY A 279 -35.62 -13.36 0.22
N VAL A 280 -36.80 -12.85 0.57
CA VAL A 280 -37.70 -13.21 1.70
C VAL A 280 -37.17 -14.22 2.74
N CYS A 281 -36.99 -13.76 3.98
CA CYS A 281 -37.58 -14.44 5.16
C CYS A 281 -37.62 -13.46 6.36
N GLY A 282 -38.80 -13.31 6.95
CA GLY A 282 -39.06 -12.42 8.07
C GLY A 282 -38.82 -13.04 9.45
N CYS A 283 -39.23 -12.24 10.46
CA CYS A 283 -39.30 -12.48 11.90
C CYS A 283 -38.00 -12.25 12.69
N GLU A 284 -37.98 -11.60 13.86
CA GLU A 284 -38.99 -10.90 14.66
C GLU A 284 -38.22 -10.05 15.70
N SER A 285 -38.78 -8.90 16.05
CA SER A 285 -38.25 -7.99 17.07
C SER A 285 -38.44 -8.56 18.47
N ILE A 286 -37.40 -8.54 19.32
CA ILE A 286 -37.55 -8.65 20.78
C ILE A 286 -36.78 -7.49 21.41
N ILE A 287 -37.50 -6.79 22.30
CA ILE A 287 -37.15 -5.58 23.07
C ILE A 287 -35.87 -5.78 23.90
#